data_AF-A0A074MDK3-F1
#
_entry.id   AF-A0A074MDK3-F1
#
_cell.length_a   1.000
_cell.length_b   1.000
_cell.length_c   1.000
_cell.angle_alpha   90.00
_cell.angle_beta   90.00
_cell.angle_gamma   90.00
#
_symmetry.space_group_name_H-M   'P 1'
#
loop_
_entity.id
_entity.type
_entity.pdbx_description
1 polymer ?
#
loop_
_entity_poly.entity_id
_entity_poly.type
_entity_poly.pdbx_seq_one_letter_code
_entity_poly.pdbx_strand_id
1 'polypeptide(L)'
;MYVSDRNDRYWALAAHLSIILLPVIAPLVILILRANSRFVRHHAGQALLFHIIWGLLMMVSGWLCWILIGFPMLAIFGLMGIWTTLRAVFAALNEETYRYPITGNWM
;
A
#
# COMPACT_ATOMS: atom_id res chain seq x y z
N MET A 1 7.97 16.04 -1.51
CA MET A 1 7.95 16.28 -0.04
C MET A 1 9.34 16.01 0.48
N TYR A 2 9.83 16.79 1.45
CA TYR A 2 11.17 16.61 2.02
C TYR A 2 11.14 15.49 3.07
N VAL A 3 12.16 14.62 3.06
CA VAL A 3 12.40 13.61 4.08
C VAL A 3 12.97 14.31 5.31
N SER A 4 12.33 14.14 6.47
CA SER A 4 12.67 14.91 7.68
C SER A 4 13.73 14.23 8.55
N ASP A 5 13.77 12.91 8.51
CA ASP A 5 14.64 12.07 9.31
C ASP A 5 15.22 10.94 8.45
N ARG A 6 16.47 10.54 8.70
CA ARG A 6 17.16 9.49 7.93
C ARG A 6 16.35 8.17 7.86
N ASN A 7 15.55 7.88 8.90
CA ASN A 7 14.81 6.64 9.01
C ASN A 7 13.41 6.70 8.38
N ASP A 8 12.93 7.87 7.92
CA ASP A 8 11.61 8.04 7.31
C ASP A 8 11.38 7.08 6.13
N ARG A 9 12.40 6.83 5.31
CA ARG A 9 12.33 5.85 4.20
C ARG A 9 12.04 4.43 4.67
N TYR A 10 12.57 4.01 5.83
CA TYR A 10 12.32 2.68 6.38
C TYR A 10 10.91 2.56 6.95
N TRP A 11 10.37 3.63 7.54
CA TRP A 11 8.97 3.68 7.97
C TRP A 11 8.00 3.65 6.78
N ALA A 12 8.30 4.39 5.71
CA ALA A 12 7.54 4.35 4.47
C ALA A 12 7.58 2.95 3.82
N LEU A 13 8.77 2.32 3.77
CA LEU A 13 8.95 0.95 3.29
C LEU A 13 8.17 -0.06 4.14
N ALA A 14 8.25 0.03 5.46
CA ALA A 14 7.52 -0.83 6.38
C ALA A 14 5.99 -0.70 6.20
N ALA A 15 5.50 0.51 5.91
CA ALA A 15 4.09 0.70 5.62
C ALA A 15 3.62 -0.11 4.40
N HIS A 16 4.36 -0.12 3.30
CA HIS A 16 3.98 -0.92 2.11
C HIS A 16 4.19 -2.43 2.30
N LEU A 17 5.30 -2.84 2.92
CA LEU A 17 5.59 -4.27 3.15
C LEU A 17 4.64 -4.92 4.16
N SER A 18 3.97 -4.11 4.99
CA SER A 18 3.02 -4.63 5.97
C SER A 18 1.84 -5.40 5.35
N ILE A 19 1.61 -5.28 4.04
CA ILE A 19 0.58 -6.05 3.32
C ILE A 19 0.66 -7.55 3.59
N ILE A 20 1.85 -8.07 3.87
CA ILE A 20 2.12 -9.50 4.06
C ILE A 20 1.62 -10.02 5.42
N LEU A 21 1.71 -9.19 6.47
CA LEU A 21 1.45 -9.63 7.87
C LEU A 21 0.32 -8.85 8.53
N LEU A 22 0.33 -7.52 8.42
CA LEU A 22 -0.56 -6.61 9.14
C LEU A 22 -1.05 -5.49 8.21
N PRO A 23 -1.78 -5.82 7.13
CA PRO A 23 -2.11 -4.89 6.04
C PRO A 23 -2.84 -3.63 6.52
N VAL A 24 -3.69 -3.71 7.53
CA VAL A 24 -4.44 -2.52 8.00
C VAL A 24 -3.80 -1.91 9.25
N ILE A 25 -3.41 -2.76 10.20
CA ILE A 25 -2.96 -2.33 11.52
C ILE A 25 -1.61 -1.61 11.44
N ALA A 26 -0.63 -2.18 10.75
CA ALA A 26 0.71 -1.59 10.70
C ALA A 26 0.76 -0.22 10.03
N PRO A 27 0.19 0.03 8.84
CA PRO A 27 0.25 1.36 8.24
C PRO A 27 -0.57 2.38 9.04
N LEU A 28 -1.65 1.97 9.71
CA LEU A 28 -2.40 2.82 10.64
C LEU A 28 -1.55 3.24 11.85
N VAL A 29 -0.86 2.27 12.48
CA VAL A 29 0.05 2.54 13.59
C VAL A 29 1.19 3.47 13.14
N ILE A 30 1.78 3.24 11.97
CA ILE A 30 2.83 4.09 11.40
C ILE A 30 2.30 5.51 11.15
N LEU A 31 1.07 5.66 10.63
CA LEU A 31 0.44 6.97 10.40
C LEU A 31 0.32 7.78 11.70
N ILE A 32 -0.03 7.11 12.81
CA ILE A 32 -0.16 7.73 14.14
C ILE A 32 1.22 8.07 14.72
N LEU A 33 2.15 7.10 14.75
CA LEU A 33 3.46 7.26 15.39
C LEU A 33 4.39 8.22 14.64
N ARG A 34 4.22 8.36 13.32
CA ARG A 34 5.08 9.20 12.45
C ARG A 34 4.31 10.37 11.82
N ALA A 35 3.24 10.83 12.46
CA ALA A 35 2.39 11.92 11.95
C ALA A 35 3.15 13.23 11.63
N ASN A 36 4.29 13.46 12.30
CA ASN A 36 5.15 14.63 12.09
C ASN A 36 5.91 14.61 10.76
N SER A 37 6.20 13.43 10.20
CA SER A 37 6.85 13.32 8.90
C SER A 37 5.80 13.32 7.79
N ARG A 38 5.78 14.39 6.99
CA ARG A 38 4.88 14.48 5.83
C ARG A 38 5.12 13.34 4.83
N PHE A 39 6.38 12.95 4.64
CA PHE A 39 6.77 11.84 3.77
C PHE A 39 6.20 10.51 4.28
N VAL A 40 6.43 10.17 5.56
CA VAL A 40 5.90 8.93 6.13
C VAL A 40 4.38 8.93 6.14
N ARG A 41 3.75 10.06 6.51
CA ARG A 41 2.28 10.19 6.50
C ARG A 41 1.70 9.96 5.11
N HIS A 42 2.34 10.47 4.07
CA HIS A 42 1.95 10.24 2.68
C HIS A 42 2.01 8.74 2.33
N HIS A 43 3.16 8.09 2.54
CA HIS A 43 3.31 6.67 2.20
C HIS A 43 2.43 5.74 3.05
N ALA A 44 2.30 6.02 4.35
CA ALA A 44 1.47 5.22 5.26
C ALA A 44 -0.02 5.35 4.94
N GLY A 45 -0.50 6.56 4.60
CA GLY A 45 -1.87 6.74 4.12
C GLY A 45 -2.12 6.00 2.81
N GLN A 46 -1.20 6.12 1.85
CA GLN A 46 -1.29 5.45 0.55
C GLN A 46 -1.29 3.93 0.70
N ALA A 47 -0.43 3.38 1.56
CA ALA A 47 -0.39 1.96 1.90
C ALA A 47 -1.71 1.51 2.53
N LEU A 48 -2.21 2.23 3.55
CA LEU A 48 -3.44 1.89 4.24
C LEU A 48 -4.64 1.80 3.29
N LEU A 49 -4.85 2.82 2.46
CA LEU A 49 -5.97 2.82 1.51
C LEU A 49 -5.79 1.75 0.43
N PHE A 50 -4.57 1.56 -0.07
CA PHE A 50 -4.28 0.49 -1.03
C PHE A 50 -4.58 -0.89 -0.44
N HIS A 51 -4.17 -1.19 0.79
CA HIS A 51 -4.42 -2.48 1.44
C HIS A 51 -5.92 -2.75 1.63
N ILE A 52 -6.69 -1.73 2.00
CA ILE A 52 -8.15 -1.86 2.14
C ILE A 52 -8.81 -2.13 0.78
N ILE A 53 -8.50 -1.31 -0.23
CA ILE A 53 -9.11 -1.45 -1.56
C ILE A 53 -8.70 -2.77 -2.21
N TRP A 54 -7.40 -3.09 -2.19
CA TRP A 54 -6.87 -4.32 -2.76
C TRP A 54 -7.41 -5.55 -2.03
N GLY A 55 -7.49 -5.52 -0.70
CA GLY A 55 -8.10 -6.59 0.09
C GLY A 55 -9.56 -6.83 -0.28
N LEU A 56 -10.35 -5.76 -0.48
CA LEU A 56 -11.73 -5.87 -0.96
C LEU A 56 -11.81 -6.46 -2.37
N LEU A 57 -10.94 -6.03 -3.30
CA LEU A 57 -10.86 -6.61 -4.65
C LEU A 57 -10.55 -8.11 -4.63
N MET A 58 -9.60 -8.52 -3.78
CA MET A 58 -9.25 -9.94 -3.62
C MET A 58 -10.39 -10.74 -3.00
N MET A 59 -11.07 -10.20 -1.98
CA MET A 59 -12.21 -10.85 -1.33
C MET A 59 -13.39 -11.04 -2.30
N VAL A 60 -13.76 -10.01 -3.06
CA VAL A 60 -14.82 -10.09 -4.07
C VAL A 60 -14.44 -11.07 -5.18
N SER A 61 -13.18 -11.04 -5.64
CA SER A 61 -12.70 -11.97 -6.66
C SER A 61 -12.73 -13.42 -6.17
N GLY A 62 -12.36 -13.67 -4.91
CA GLY A 62 -12.46 -14.99 -4.29
C GLY A 62 -13.90 -15.49 -4.18
N TRP A 63 -14.86 -14.60 -3.87
CA TRP A 63 -16.27 -14.95 -3.91
C TRP A 63 -16.76 -15.29 -5.32
N LEU A 64 -16.26 -14.57 -6.34
CA LEU A 64 -16.60 -14.81 -7.75
C LEU A 64 -15.99 -16.10 -8.33
N CYS A 65 -15.08 -16.78 -7.61
CA CYS A 65 -14.55 -18.08 -8.04
C CYS A 65 -15.64 -19.16 -8.11
N TRP A 66 -16.71 -19.05 -7.34
CA TRP A 66 -17.85 -19.99 -7.35
C TRP A 66 -18.54 -20.07 -8.72
N ILE A 67 -18.46 -18.99 -9.52
CA ILE A 67 -18.97 -18.91 -10.88
C ILE A 67 -17.84 -18.81 -11.92
N LEU A 68 -16.63 -19.27 -11.57
CA LEU A 68 -15.41 -19.34 -12.39
C LEU A 68 -14.80 -18.01 -12.85
N ILE A 69 -15.52 -16.88 -12.83
CA ILE A 69 -14.98 -15.58 -13.25
C ILE A 69 -14.00 -14.98 -12.24
N GLY A 70 -13.99 -15.47 -11.00
CA GLY A 70 -13.06 -15.00 -9.96
C GLY A 70 -11.60 -15.32 -10.23
N PHE A 71 -11.29 -16.43 -10.91
CA PHE A 71 -9.93 -16.85 -11.21
C PHE A 71 -9.12 -15.83 -12.03
N PRO A 72 -9.61 -15.35 -13.20
CA PRO A 72 -8.89 -14.32 -13.96
C PRO A 72 -8.78 -13.01 -13.17
N MET A 73 -9.79 -12.65 -12.36
CA MET A 73 -9.75 -11.44 -11.52
C MET A 73 -8.67 -11.53 -10.44
N LEU A 74 -8.57 -12.67 -9.74
CA LEU A 74 -7.51 -12.92 -8.75
C LEU A 74 -6.12 -12.83 -9.38
N ALA A 75 -5.94 -13.38 -10.58
CA ALA A 75 -4.66 -13.30 -11.28
C ALA A 75 -4.29 -11.85 -11.62
N ILE A 76 -5.23 -11.10 -12.21
CA ILE A 76 -4.99 -9.70 -12.61
C ILE A 76 -4.74 -8.80 -11.40
N PHE A 77 -5.60 -8.86 -10.37
CA PHE A 77 -5.44 -8.03 -9.18
C PHE A 77 -4.27 -8.45 -8.30
N GLY A 78 -3.94 -9.74 -8.26
CA GLY A 78 -2.73 -10.24 -7.60
C GLY A 78 -1.45 -9.68 -8.24
N LEU A 79 -1.33 -9.79 -9.56
CA LEU A 79 -0.20 -9.24 -10.31
C LEU A 79 -0.10 -7.71 -10.18
N MET A 80 -1.23 -7.01 -10.31
CA MET A 80 -1.31 -5.57 -10.09
C MET A 80 -0.86 -5.19 -8.67
N GLY A 81 -1.27 -5.96 -7.66
CA GLY A 81 -0.94 -5.71 -6.27
C GLY A 81 0.57 -5.84 -6.00
N ILE A 82 1.18 -6.91 -6.49
CA ILE A 82 2.63 -7.12 -6.41
C ILE A 82 3.38 -6.00 -7.13
N TRP A 83 3.01 -5.72 -8.38
CA TRP A 83 3.68 -4.71 -9.21
C TRP A 83 3.66 -3.31 -8.58
N THR A 84 2.49 -2.87 -8.12
CA THR A 84 2.34 -1.54 -7.52
C THR A 84 3.02 -1.42 -6.17
N THR A 85 2.97 -2.47 -5.34
CA THR A 85 3.69 -2.51 -4.06
C THR A 85 5.20 -2.41 -4.26
N LEU A 86 5.76 -3.14 -5.23
CA LEU A 86 7.19 -3.05 -5.56
C LEU A 86 7.58 -1.62 -5.97
N ARG A 87 6.79 -0.97 -6.83
CA ARG A 87 7.03 0.43 -7.20
C ARG A 87 6.97 1.36 -5.99
N ALA A 88 6.03 1.15 -5.08
CA ALA A 88 5.91 1.95 -3.86
C ALA A 88 7.12 1.77 -2.93
N VAL A 89 7.62 0.54 -2.80
CA VAL A 89 8.81 0.20 -2.02
C VAL A 89 10.06 0.84 -2.61
N PHE A 90 10.28 0.74 -3.92
CA PHE A 90 11.43 1.36 -4.58
C PHE A 90 11.39 2.89 -4.49
N ALA A 91 10.22 3.49 -4.69
CA ALA A 91 10.04 4.93 -4.50
C ALA A 91 10.36 5.34 -3.06
N ALA A 92 9.87 4.61 -2.05
CA ALA A 92 10.18 4.89 -0.66
C ALA A 92 11.70 4.81 -0.36
N LEU A 93 12.40 3.83 -0.92
CA LEU A 93 13.85 3.67 -0.79
C LEU A 93 14.63 4.82 -1.46
N ASN A 94 14.14 5.29 -2.60
CA ASN A 94 14.71 6.44 -3.33
C ASN A 94 14.26 7.79 -2.78
N GLU A 95 13.54 7.82 -1.65
CA GLU A 95 13.04 9.04 -1.03
C GLU A 95 12.04 9.83 -1.93
N GLU A 96 11.42 9.11 -2.86
CA GLU A 96 10.40 9.59 -3.79
C GLU A 96 8.99 9.28 -3.29
N THR A 97 8.06 10.21 -3.46
CA THR A 97 6.65 9.96 -3.13
C THR A 97 6.01 9.08 -4.18
N TYR A 98 5.36 7.99 -3.75
CA TYR A 98 4.56 7.13 -4.62
C TYR A 98 3.06 7.31 -4.37
N ARG A 99 2.27 7.19 -5.43
CA ARG A 99 0.81 7.18 -5.38
C ARG A 99 0.34 5.91 -6.07
N TYR A 100 -0.49 5.12 -5.39
CA TYR A 100 -1.09 3.98 -6.06
C TYR A 100 -2.07 4.49 -7.12
N PRO A 101 -2.14 3.86 -8.30
CA PRO A 101 -3.09 4.25 -9.34
C PRO A 101 -4.55 4.26 -8.85
N ILE A 102 -4.87 3.39 -7.90
CA ILE A 102 -6.22 3.11 -7.40
C ILE A 102 -6.61 4.06 -6.24
N THR A 103 -5.62 4.68 -5.57
CA THR A 103 -5.84 5.53 -4.40
C THR A 103 -5.87 7.02 -4.73
N GLY A 104 -5.58 7.43 -5.97
CA GLY A 104 -5.73 8.80 -6.46
C GLY A 104 -4.95 9.88 -5.68
N ASN A 105 -5.44 11.13 -5.74
CA ASN A 105 -4.82 12.32 -5.13
C ASN A 105 -5.31 12.63 -3.69
N TRP A 106 -5.93 11.67 -3.02
CA TRP A 106 -6.71 11.93 -1.81
C TRP A 106 -5.85 12.17 -0.54
N MET A 107 -4.52 12.24 -0.67
CA MET A 107 -3.52 12.36 0.41
C MET A 107 -2.35 13.24 -0.01
#